data_AF-A0A8J7JVB5-F1
#
_entry.id   AF-A0A8J7JVB5-F1
#
_cell.length_a   1.000
_cell.length_b   1.000
_cell.length_c   1.000
_cell.angle_alpha   90.00
_cell.angle_beta   90.00
_cell.angle_gamma   90.00
#
_symmetry.space_group_name_H-M   'P 1'
#
loop_
_entity.id
_entity.type
_entity.pdbx_description
1 polymer ?
#
loop_
_entity_poly.entity_id
_entity_poly.type
_entity_poly.pdbx_seq_one_letter_code
_entity_poly.pdbx_strand_id
1 'polypeptide(L)'
;MKYTFLSFLLPFCLLANIESAFAGEANLQSSPNRDRKSTQVESFEMVSRRLVTQQVNLIFRIEQALVHPDSNKMRAVGGQLFTQTVAVEGFLKSQYAYPQALCDQNQGSSVPIDSILPLTASNLKIYCSLYNSSRELSKLTPMLDVLLSRRGELTNTRELPLVSGEKQSDLVLPMSPVSRPNLHKRATPYAILEPDVDNTAKVYVGKSRKRAISNYVPPVQPAIKPPSTALRTLKNAEKFLATAISQFPDANNFHNPQKTAVELDRLTYDIYLPEKQVCQKLLSMPNTGIFRVLSSQAYLRPLNTLENRSQKNVLGRYPFPVLVESKGDFMPNLPLQIVKGKFQLMPQGVNYGFITEVGDIPLDKLDASLQAVAPEKRNILINYQPPKKLNALQAERQQIITGKHQISINNQPILNMVEAKLNNTYLVRNLQFQLPEIIANNQPLTRKQRRYLDQLLEMQSSDVIVAFRPVSRRTDGTFTIIWRVLQEFNDPKIDDLDDYLQYQ
;
A
#
# COMPACT_ATOMS: atom_id res chain seq x y z
N MET A 1 -50.22 17.35 -40.74
CA MET A 1 -49.52 18.56 -41.23
C MET A 1 -49.37 19.52 -40.07
N LYS A 2 -48.13 19.98 -39.84
CA LYS A 2 -47.71 21.10 -38.96
C LYS A 2 -47.85 20.89 -37.45
N TYR A 3 -46.81 20.28 -36.89
CA TYR A 3 -46.46 20.38 -35.46
C TYR A 3 -45.87 21.77 -35.18
N THR A 4 -46.32 22.34 -34.07
CA THR A 4 -45.89 23.61 -33.48
C THR A 4 -44.49 23.51 -32.89
N PHE A 5 -43.64 24.47 -33.25
CA PHE A 5 -42.31 24.72 -32.72
C PHE A 5 -42.41 25.65 -31.50
N LEU A 6 -41.96 25.20 -30.32
CA LEU A 6 -41.54 25.95 -29.13
C LEU A 6 -41.03 24.85 -28.15
N SER A 7 -39.82 24.80 -27.61
CA SER A 7 -38.80 25.81 -27.36
C SER A 7 -37.40 25.18 -27.48
N PHE A 8 -36.50 25.92 -28.12
CA PHE A 8 -35.06 25.80 -27.99
C PHE A 8 -34.63 26.42 -26.65
N LEU A 9 -33.82 25.70 -25.86
CA LEU A 9 -32.60 26.16 -25.18
C LEU A 9 -32.22 25.17 -24.07
N LEU A 10 -31.26 24.30 -24.37
CA LEU A 10 -30.28 23.79 -23.41
C LEU A 10 -29.10 23.23 -24.21
N PRO A 11 -27.91 23.87 -24.18
CA PRO A 11 -26.75 23.34 -24.84
C PRO A 11 -26.04 22.31 -23.95
N PHE A 12 -25.51 21.30 -24.64
CA PHE A 12 -24.38 20.49 -24.24
C PHE A 12 -23.32 21.28 -23.46
N CYS A 13 -22.85 20.71 -22.35
CA CYS A 13 -21.45 20.77 -21.93
C CYS A 13 -21.13 19.57 -21.02
N LEU A 14 -20.70 18.47 -21.65
CA LEU A 14 -19.70 17.59 -21.08
C LEU A 14 -18.42 18.41 -20.88
N LEU A 15 -17.85 18.41 -19.69
CA LEU A 15 -16.39 18.43 -19.49
C LEU A 15 -16.08 18.01 -18.05
N ALA A 16 -15.11 17.10 -17.96
CA ALA A 16 -14.51 16.60 -16.74
C ALA A 16 -13.86 17.71 -15.92
N ASN A 17 -13.86 17.57 -14.59
CA ASN A 17 -12.78 18.01 -13.70
C ASN A 17 -13.01 17.39 -12.31
N ILE A 18 -12.19 16.41 -11.95
CA ILE A 18 -11.91 16.04 -10.56
C ILE A 18 -10.49 16.53 -10.31
N GLU A 19 -10.36 17.76 -9.83
CA GLU A 19 -9.12 18.28 -9.26
C GLU A 19 -9.44 18.97 -7.93
N SER A 20 -8.57 18.72 -6.95
CA SER A 20 -8.27 19.57 -5.79
C SER A 20 -9.42 19.94 -4.84
N ALA A 21 -9.70 19.05 -3.89
CA ALA A 21 -10.08 19.49 -2.55
C ALA A 21 -8.81 19.94 -1.79
N PHE A 22 -8.92 21.05 -1.05
CA PHE A 22 -7.86 21.82 -0.36
C PHE A 22 -7.15 22.92 -1.17
N ALA A 23 -7.94 23.89 -1.65
CA ALA A 23 -7.52 25.28 -1.64
C ALA A 23 -8.56 26.07 -0.82
N GLY A 24 -8.25 26.37 0.43
CA GLY A 24 -9.00 27.37 1.19
C GLY A 24 -8.61 28.74 0.64
N GLU A 25 -9.56 29.42 0.01
CA GLU A 25 -9.44 30.79 -0.50
C GLU A 25 -8.98 31.73 0.63
N ALA A 26 -7.75 32.20 0.54
CA ALA A 26 -7.33 33.43 1.17
C ALA A 26 -7.95 34.59 0.35
N ASN A 27 -9.07 35.13 0.84
CA ASN A 27 -9.61 36.39 0.36
C ASN A 27 -8.60 37.52 0.65
N LEU A 28 -7.80 37.88 -0.35
CA LEU A 28 -7.05 39.14 -0.38
C LEU A 28 -8.00 40.26 -0.81
N GLN A 29 -8.75 40.79 0.15
CA GLN A 29 -9.34 42.13 0.01
C GLN A 29 -8.33 43.17 0.46
N SER A 30 -7.76 43.89 -0.51
CA SER A 30 -7.03 45.13 -0.27
C SER A 30 -7.98 46.19 0.28
N SER A 31 -7.75 46.65 1.51
CA SER A 31 -8.32 47.90 2.02
C SER A 31 -7.25 48.66 2.81
N PRO A 32 -6.88 49.89 2.41
CA PRO A 32 -5.93 50.71 3.14
C PRO A 32 -6.70 51.56 4.15
N ASN A 33 -6.65 51.15 5.42
CA ASN A 33 -6.78 51.95 6.64
C ASN A 33 -7.40 51.09 7.74
N ARG A 34 -6.58 50.69 8.71
CA ARG A 34 -7.05 50.57 10.08
C ARG A 34 -5.89 50.57 11.05
N ASP A 35 -5.93 51.62 11.86
CA ASP A 35 -5.33 51.78 13.16
C ASP A 35 -4.91 50.50 13.88
N ARG A 36 -3.72 50.57 14.47
CA ARG A 36 -3.20 49.76 15.57
C ARG A 36 -4.32 49.11 16.40
N LYS A 37 -4.66 47.85 16.07
CA LYS A 37 -5.26 46.93 17.02
C LYS A 37 -4.12 46.20 17.72
N SER A 38 -4.08 46.33 19.05
CA SER A 38 -3.18 45.58 19.93
C SER A 38 -3.26 44.09 19.62
N THR A 39 -2.14 43.50 19.19
CA THR A 39 -1.93 42.06 19.10
C THR A 39 -2.14 41.43 20.46
N GLN A 40 -3.20 40.62 20.61
CA GLN A 40 -3.27 39.64 21.70
C GLN A 40 -2.02 38.76 21.62
N VAL A 41 -1.23 38.74 22.69
CA VAL A 41 -0.06 37.84 22.82
C VAL A 41 -0.61 36.40 22.82
N GLU A 42 -0.27 35.60 21.81
CA GLU A 42 -0.60 34.16 21.80
C GLU A 42 -0.03 33.52 23.09
N SER A 43 -0.85 32.78 23.85
CA SER A 43 -0.43 32.19 25.12
C SER A 43 0.66 31.13 24.91
N PHE A 44 1.58 30.98 25.87
CA PHE A 44 2.67 29.98 25.83
C PHE A 44 2.16 28.57 25.48
N GLU A 45 1.03 28.18 26.07
CA GLU A 45 0.41 26.86 25.86
C GLU A 45 -0.05 26.69 24.40
N MET A 46 -0.66 27.70 23.80
CA MET A 46 -1.14 27.63 22.41
C MET A 46 0.03 27.48 21.43
N VAL A 47 1.09 28.28 21.62
CA VAL A 47 2.27 28.25 20.75
C VAL A 47 3.04 26.94 20.92
N SER A 48 3.29 26.52 22.16
CA SER A 48 4.01 25.26 22.43
C SER A 48 3.23 24.04 21.94
N ARG A 49 1.90 24.00 22.12
CA ARG A 49 1.05 22.92 21.59
C ARG A 49 1.11 22.84 20.06
N ARG A 50 1.06 23.98 19.36
CA ARG A 50 1.23 24.07 17.91
C ARG A 50 2.59 23.52 17.47
N LEU A 51 3.68 23.93 18.12
CA LEU A 51 5.04 23.49 17.80
C LEU A 51 5.26 21.99 18.07
N VAL A 52 4.77 21.47 19.19
CA VAL A 52 4.80 20.02 19.50
C VAL A 52 4.07 19.23 18.41
N THR A 53 2.85 19.65 18.06
CA THR A 53 2.04 19.00 17.02
C THR A 53 2.74 19.02 15.66
N GLN A 54 3.37 20.15 15.30
CA GLN A 54 4.15 20.28 14.07
C GLN A 54 5.38 19.35 14.07
N GLN A 55 6.10 19.20 15.20
CA GLN A 55 7.22 18.27 15.31
C GLN A 55 6.79 16.80 15.18
N VAL A 56 5.68 16.41 15.82
CA VAL A 56 5.12 15.05 15.67
C VAL A 56 4.76 14.76 14.21
N ASN A 57 4.09 15.70 13.55
CA ASN A 57 3.76 15.57 12.12
C ASN A 57 5.00 15.53 11.22
N LEU A 58 6.02 16.32 11.54
CA LEU A 58 7.29 16.33 10.81
C LEU A 58 8.02 15.00 10.94
N ILE A 59 8.11 14.43 12.14
CA ILE A 59 8.73 13.11 12.37
C ILE A 59 8.07 12.06 11.49
N PHE A 60 6.74 11.97 11.51
CA PHE A 60 6.01 11.04 10.66
C PHE A 60 6.29 11.26 9.17
N ARG A 61 6.33 12.51 8.70
CA ARG A 61 6.68 12.82 7.30
C ARG A 61 8.11 12.42 6.95
N ILE A 62 9.07 12.62 7.86
CA ILE A 62 10.45 12.17 7.67
C ILE A 62 10.49 10.64 7.58
N GLU A 63 9.81 9.91 8.46
CA GLU A 63 9.74 8.44 8.40
C GLU A 63 9.19 7.94 7.06
N GLN A 64 8.08 8.53 6.59
CA GLN A 64 7.50 8.21 5.29
C GLN A 64 8.45 8.56 4.14
N ALA A 65 9.14 9.70 4.23
CA ALA A 65 10.12 10.09 3.25
C ALA A 65 11.27 9.07 3.23
N LEU A 66 11.83 8.64 4.37
CA LEU A 66 12.96 7.69 4.45
C LEU A 66 12.73 6.35 3.74
N VAL A 67 11.47 5.94 3.53
CA VAL A 67 11.12 4.68 2.84
C VAL A 67 10.63 4.86 1.40
N HIS A 68 10.20 6.06 1.01
CA HIS A 68 9.64 6.32 -0.33
C HIS A 68 10.73 6.63 -1.36
N PRO A 69 10.65 6.22 -2.63
CA PRO A 69 11.67 6.55 -3.63
C PRO A 69 11.63 8.00 -4.16
N ASP A 70 10.64 8.80 -3.78
CA ASP A 70 10.41 10.13 -4.36
C ASP A 70 11.37 11.16 -3.75
N SER A 71 12.19 11.79 -4.60
CA SER A 71 13.12 12.85 -4.21
C SER A 71 12.41 14.12 -3.70
N ASN A 72 11.22 14.44 -4.22
CA ASN A 72 10.48 15.65 -3.82
C ASN A 72 9.98 15.54 -2.38
N LYS A 73 9.58 14.33 -1.95
CA LYS A 73 9.24 14.06 -0.55
C LYS A 73 10.42 14.30 0.38
N MET A 74 11.63 13.91 -0.02
CA MET A 74 12.85 14.18 0.76
C MET A 74 13.18 15.67 0.84
N ARG A 75 13.10 16.37 -0.29
CA ARG A 75 13.33 17.82 -0.34
C ARG A 75 12.34 18.57 0.54
N ALA A 76 11.06 18.20 0.46
CA ALA A 76 10.00 18.80 1.27
C ALA A 76 10.25 18.62 2.77
N VAL A 77 10.63 17.43 3.22
CA VAL A 77 10.92 17.21 4.66
C VAL A 77 12.19 17.91 5.12
N GLY A 78 13.21 18.03 4.26
CA GLY A 78 14.40 18.83 4.56
C GLY A 78 14.07 20.31 4.78
N GLY A 79 13.28 20.90 3.87
CA GLY A 79 12.78 22.28 4.03
C GLY A 79 11.89 22.46 5.26
N GLN A 80 10.99 21.51 5.54
CA GLN A 80 10.14 21.55 6.73
C GLN A 80 10.94 21.41 8.02
N LEU A 81 12.00 20.60 8.04
CA LEU A 81 12.90 20.48 9.18
C LEU A 81 13.60 21.81 9.47
N PHE A 82 14.09 22.49 8.43
CA PHE A 82 14.70 23.81 8.57
C PHE A 82 13.73 24.85 9.14
N THR A 83 12.55 25.01 8.53
CA THR A 83 11.56 26.00 8.96
C THR A 83 11.06 25.73 10.39
N GLN A 84 10.86 24.46 10.73
CA GLN A 84 10.46 24.02 12.06
C GLN A 84 11.55 24.32 13.10
N THR A 85 12.81 24.06 12.78
CA THR A 85 13.95 24.34 13.68
C THR A 85 14.03 25.84 13.98
N VAL A 86 13.95 26.69 12.95
CA VAL A 86 13.94 28.16 13.10
C VAL A 86 12.74 28.63 13.93
N ALA A 87 11.55 28.07 13.69
CA ALA A 87 10.35 28.43 14.45
C ALA A 87 10.45 28.06 15.94
N VAL A 88 10.98 26.88 16.26
CA VAL A 88 11.23 26.49 17.66
C VAL A 88 12.31 27.33 18.28
N GLU A 89 13.44 27.57 17.61
CA GLU A 89 14.49 28.42 18.16
C GLU A 89 13.98 29.85 18.45
N GLY A 90 13.20 30.44 17.54
CA GLY A 90 12.60 31.75 17.72
C GLY A 90 11.67 31.79 18.94
N PHE A 91 10.84 30.76 19.11
CA PHE A 91 9.99 30.62 20.30
C PHE A 91 10.80 30.42 21.58
N LEU A 92 11.82 29.56 21.57
CA LEU A 92 12.63 29.30 22.77
C LEU A 92 13.40 30.55 23.20
N LYS A 93 13.97 31.30 22.24
CA LYS A 93 14.68 32.56 22.49
C LYS A 93 13.77 33.69 22.94
N SER A 94 12.50 33.71 22.52
CA SER A 94 11.54 34.72 22.98
C SER A 94 11.11 34.52 24.42
N GLN A 95 11.15 33.28 24.93
CA GLN A 95 10.89 33.00 26.35
C GLN A 95 12.15 33.16 27.21
N TYR A 96 13.31 32.70 26.72
CA TYR A 96 14.58 32.79 27.43
C TYR A 96 15.75 32.87 26.46
N ALA A 97 16.64 33.86 26.63
CA ALA A 97 17.72 34.16 25.69
C ALA A 97 18.73 32.99 25.50
N TYR A 98 18.91 32.15 26.52
CA TYR A 98 19.89 31.06 26.51
C TYR A 98 19.24 29.69 26.82
N PRO A 99 18.47 29.09 25.88
CA PRO A 99 17.73 27.84 26.12
C PRO A 99 18.62 26.68 26.62
N GLN A 100 19.87 26.64 26.16
CA GLN A 100 20.82 25.60 26.53
C GLN A 100 21.15 25.59 28.03
N ALA A 101 21.33 26.76 28.63
CA ALA A 101 21.66 26.88 30.06
C ALA A 101 20.52 26.36 30.97
N LEU A 102 19.28 26.41 30.47
CA LEU A 102 18.09 25.98 31.20
C LEU A 102 17.86 24.47 31.09
N CYS A 103 18.19 23.86 29.94
CA CYS A 103 17.79 22.48 29.62
C CYS A 103 18.93 21.45 29.65
N ASP A 104 20.19 21.87 29.64
CA ASP A 104 21.37 20.99 29.78
C ASP A 104 21.77 20.76 31.27
N GLN A 105 20.86 20.95 32.25
CA GLN A 105 21.13 20.82 33.71
C GLN A 105 21.40 19.38 34.21
N ASN A 106 22.18 18.58 33.46
CA ASN A 106 22.81 17.36 33.95
C ASN A 106 24.20 17.61 34.57
N GLN A 107 24.60 18.86 34.82
CA GLN A 107 25.85 19.19 35.52
C GLN A 107 25.62 20.22 36.64
N GLY A 108 25.13 19.74 37.79
CA GLY A 108 25.50 20.23 39.13
C GLY A 108 25.18 21.67 39.55
N SER A 109 24.52 22.50 38.73
CA SER A 109 24.18 23.89 39.11
C SER A 109 22.68 24.09 39.11
N SER A 110 22.07 23.99 40.30
CA SER A 110 20.68 24.36 40.56
C SER A 110 20.55 25.88 40.44
N VAL A 111 20.19 26.38 39.27
CA VAL A 111 19.67 27.75 39.18
C VAL A 111 18.31 27.76 39.92
N PRO A 112 18.10 28.63 40.93
CA PRO A 112 16.85 28.67 41.68
C PRO A 112 15.68 28.98 40.73
N ILE A 113 14.74 28.04 40.62
CA ILE A 113 13.56 28.10 39.74
C ILE A 113 12.74 29.38 39.99
N ASP A 114 12.80 29.92 41.21
CA ASP A 114 12.08 31.13 41.64
C ASP A 114 12.58 32.44 41.01
N SER A 115 13.75 32.42 40.35
CA SER A 115 14.32 33.59 39.67
C SER A 115 14.11 33.61 38.15
N ILE A 116 13.42 32.59 37.60
CA ILE A 116 13.11 32.44 36.17
C ILE A 116 11.58 32.49 35.97
N LEU A 117 10.92 33.55 36.43
CA LEU A 117 9.53 33.79 36.01
C LEU A 117 9.50 34.26 34.53
N PRO A 118 8.56 33.73 33.71
CA PRO A 118 7.22 33.30 34.11
C PRO A 118 6.84 31.85 33.74
N LEU A 119 7.75 30.87 33.82
CA LEU A 119 7.47 29.48 33.42
C LEU A 119 7.14 28.59 34.64
N THR A 120 5.96 27.95 34.65
CA THR A 120 5.61 26.92 35.63
C THR A 120 6.48 25.66 35.43
N ALA A 121 6.59 24.80 36.45
CA ALA A 121 7.35 23.55 36.35
C ALA A 121 6.89 22.64 35.19
N SER A 122 5.60 22.66 34.86
CA SER A 122 5.04 21.95 33.69
C SER A 122 5.50 22.59 32.38
N ASN A 123 5.41 23.92 32.27
CA ASN A 123 5.84 24.68 31.10
C ASN A 123 7.35 24.54 30.86
N LEU A 124 8.16 24.47 31.91
CA LEU A 124 9.60 24.23 31.83
C LEU A 124 9.93 22.86 31.21
N LYS A 125 9.18 21.82 31.59
CA LYS A 125 9.35 20.48 30.99
C LYS A 125 8.96 20.46 29.51
N ILE A 126 7.89 21.16 29.12
CA ILE A 126 7.49 21.32 27.70
C ILE A 126 8.59 22.07 26.93
N TYR A 127 9.09 23.17 27.49
CA TYR A 127 10.15 23.99 26.92
C TYR A 127 11.41 23.16 26.64
N CYS A 128 11.91 22.44 27.65
CA CYS A 128 13.12 21.63 27.49
C CYS A 128 12.93 20.40 26.60
N SER A 129 11.73 19.83 26.57
CA SER A 129 11.40 18.75 25.65
C SER A 129 11.41 19.24 24.19
N LEU A 130 10.88 20.43 23.90
CA LEU A 130 10.93 21.07 22.58
C LEU A 130 12.37 21.38 22.15
N TYR A 131 13.19 21.91 23.06
CA TYR A 131 14.61 22.16 22.82
C TYR A 131 15.37 20.88 22.46
N ASN A 132 15.26 19.85 23.31
CA ASN A 132 15.96 18.58 23.10
C ASN A 132 15.47 17.84 21.84
N SER A 133 14.16 17.85 21.59
CA SER A 133 13.57 17.30 20.35
C SER A 133 14.13 18.02 19.11
N SER A 134 14.13 19.35 19.08
CA SER A 134 14.66 20.13 17.96
C SER A 134 16.15 19.88 17.71
N ARG A 135 16.95 19.79 18.78
CA ARG A 135 18.38 19.46 18.71
C ARG A 135 18.65 18.04 18.20
N GLU A 136 17.81 17.06 18.56
CA GLU A 136 17.92 15.72 17.98
C GLU A 136 17.53 15.72 16.49
N LEU A 137 16.41 16.37 16.13
CA LEU A 137 15.94 16.42 14.76
C LEU A 137 16.92 17.12 13.81
N SER A 138 17.61 18.17 14.26
CA SER A 138 18.59 18.88 13.43
C SER A 138 19.80 18.02 13.04
N LYS A 139 20.09 16.94 13.78
CA LYS A 139 21.12 15.95 13.41
C LYS A 139 20.78 15.18 12.14
N LEU A 140 19.50 15.18 11.72
CA LEU A 140 19.05 14.51 10.50
C LEU A 140 19.39 15.28 9.23
N THR A 141 19.59 16.59 9.30
CA THR A 141 19.87 17.45 8.13
C THR A 141 20.96 16.89 7.19
N PRO A 142 22.19 16.59 7.67
CA PRO A 142 23.23 16.05 6.78
C PRO A 142 22.86 14.69 6.19
N MET A 143 22.09 13.87 6.92
CA MET A 143 21.64 12.57 6.40
C MET A 143 20.56 12.74 5.32
N LEU A 144 19.63 13.67 5.51
CA LEU A 144 18.58 13.96 4.53
C LEU A 144 19.18 14.50 3.24
N ASP A 145 20.21 15.35 3.30
CA ASP A 145 20.92 15.86 2.11
C ASP A 145 21.60 14.74 1.31
N VAL A 146 22.31 13.83 2.00
CA VAL A 146 22.96 12.67 1.37
C VAL A 146 21.92 11.76 0.72
N LEU A 147 20.80 11.49 1.40
CA LEU A 147 19.73 10.66 0.85
C LEU A 147 18.99 11.34 -0.30
N LEU A 148 18.79 12.66 -0.24
CA LEU A 148 18.21 13.44 -1.31
C LEU A 148 19.06 13.35 -2.58
N SER A 149 20.39 13.52 -2.45
CA SER A 149 21.33 13.37 -3.57
C SER A 149 21.19 12.00 -4.23
N ARG A 150 21.16 10.92 -3.44
CA ARG A 150 21.01 9.55 -3.95
C ARG A 150 19.67 9.30 -4.63
N ARG A 151 18.59 9.95 -4.18
CA ARG A 151 17.27 9.79 -4.78
C ARG A 151 17.02 10.65 -5.99
N GLY A 152 17.75 11.76 -6.13
CA GLY A 152 17.76 12.55 -7.36
C GLY A 152 18.22 11.74 -8.58
N GLU A 153 18.95 10.63 -8.37
CA GLU A 153 19.34 9.70 -9.44
C GLU A 153 18.19 8.76 -9.87
N LEU A 154 17.22 8.52 -8.98
CA LEU A 154 16.13 7.57 -9.20
C LEU A 154 14.95 8.19 -9.95
N THR A 155 14.57 9.42 -9.60
CA THR A 155 13.37 10.09 -10.14
C THR A 155 13.66 11.51 -10.59
N ASN A 156 12.94 11.95 -11.63
CA ASN A 156 12.84 13.37 -11.99
C ASN A 156 12.43 14.20 -10.75
N THR A 157 13.34 15.06 -10.27
CA THR A 157 12.99 16.12 -9.32
C THR A 157 12.11 17.13 -10.04
N ARG A 158 10.86 17.28 -9.59
CA ARG A 158 9.95 18.28 -10.14
C ARG A 158 10.16 19.58 -9.36
N GLU A 159 9.91 20.70 -10.02
CA GLU A 159 9.80 21.97 -9.30
C GLU A 159 8.64 21.86 -8.31
N LEU A 160 8.92 22.16 -7.04
CA LEU A 160 7.87 22.21 -6.03
C LEU A 160 7.03 23.47 -6.31
N PRO A 161 5.70 23.37 -6.42
CA PRO A 161 4.86 24.55 -6.54
C PRO A 161 5.02 25.39 -5.26
N LEU A 162 5.64 26.57 -5.41
CA LEU A 162 5.78 27.65 -4.42
C LEU A 162 6.65 27.37 -3.18
N VAL A 163 7.97 27.44 -3.36
CA VAL A 163 8.88 28.08 -2.37
C VAL A 163 9.86 28.97 -3.13
N SER A 164 9.48 30.22 -3.39
CA SER A 164 10.40 31.28 -3.81
C SER A 164 11.25 31.68 -2.60
N GLY A 165 12.50 31.21 -2.54
CA GLY A 165 13.41 31.61 -1.46
C GLY A 165 14.63 30.74 -1.16
N GLU A 166 15.11 29.90 -2.08
CA GLU A 166 16.40 29.23 -1.86
C GLU A 166 17.56 30.22 -2.05
N LYS A 167 18.28 30.52 -0.96
CA LYS A 167 19.54 31.28 -0.98
C LYS A 167 20.60 30.48 -1.74
N GLN A 168 21.15 31.07 -2.81
CA GLN A 168 22.45 30.69 -3.37
C GLN A 168 23.53 31.08 -2.36
N SER A 169 24.23 30.11 -1.77
CA SER A 169 25.51 30.37 -1.10
C SER A 169 26.64 29.97 -2.05
N ASP A 170 27.45 30.96 -2.39
CA ASP A 170 28.63 30.84 -3.22
C ASP A 170 29.78 30.10 -2.53
N LEU A 171 30.63 29.52 -3.37
CA LEU A 171 31.73 28.61 -3.10
C LEU A 171 33.01 29.35 -2.69
N VAL A 172 33.61 28.99 -1.55
CA VAL A 172 35.04 29.22 -1.30
C VAL A 172 35.65 28.01 -0.59
N LEU A 173 36.20 27.07 -1.38
CA LEU A 173 37.55 26.45 -1.26
C LEU A 173 37.64 25.06 -1.93
N PRO A 174 38.84 24.67 -2.41
CA PRO A 174 39.02 23.63 -3.43
C PRO A 174 39.41 22.29 -2.81
N MET A 175 38.44 21.42 -2.54
CA MET A 175 38.67 19.97 -2.53
C MET A 175 37.44 19.33 -3.17
N SER A 176 37.60 18.88 -4.42
CA SER A 176 36.65 18.13 -5.27
C SER A 176 35.23 18.74 -5.40
N PRO A 177 34.81 19.24 -6.58
CA PRO A 177 33.48 19.82 -6.73
C PRO A 177 32.41 18.74 -6.55
N VAL A 178 31.78 18.72 -5.38
CA VAL A 178 30.43 18.19 -5.25
C VAL A 178 29.53 19.10 -6.07
N SER A 179 29.30 18.74 -7.33
CA SER A 179 28.31 19.42 -8.18
C SER A 179 26.94 19.15 -7.58
N ARG A 180 26.49 20.04 -6.69
CA ARG A 180 25.11 20.03 -6.20
C ARG A 180 24.21 20.31 -7.40
N PRO A 181 23.19 19.47 -7.67
CA PRO A 181 22.30 19.69 -8.80
C PRO A 181 21.65 21.07 -8.67
N ASN A 182 21.71 21.86 -9.74
CA ASN A 182 21.00 23.13 -9.81
C ASN A 182 19.50 22.83 -9.68
N LEU A 183 18.91 23.19 -8.55
CA LEU A 183 17.53 22.87 -8.20
C LEU A 183 16.48 23.54 -9.09
N HIS A 184 16.90 24.46 -9.99
CA HIS A 184 16.08 25.08 -11.03
C HIS A 184 16.16 24.34 -12.38
N LYS A 185 17.01 23.32 -12.49
CA LYS A 185 17.08 22.44 -13.66
C LYS A 185 16.49 21.10 -13.27
N ARG A 186 15.49 20.65 -14.04
CA ARG A 186 14.94 19.29 -13.92
C ARG A 186 16.10 18.29 -14.03
N ALA A 187 16.35 17.52 -12.96
CA ALA A 187 17.31 16.43 -13.03
C ALA A 187 16.78 15.37 -14.00
N THR A 188 17.48 15.16 -15.12
CA THR A 188 17.21 14.05 -16.03
C THR A 188 17.54 12.74 -15.30
N PRO A 189 16.56 11.86 -15.06
CA PRO A 189 16.81 10.62 -14.33
C PRO A 189 17.57 9.67 -15.24
N TYR A 190 18.48 8.89 -14.67
CA TYR A 190 19.12 7.79 -15.39
C TYR A 190 18.13 6.64 -15.67
N ALA A 191 17.03 6.56 -14.92
CA ALA A 191 15.95 5.61 -15.15
C ALA A 191 14.94 6.17 -16.17
N ILE A 192 14.97 5.59 -17.37
CA ILE A 192 13.97 5.81 -18.43
C ILE A 192 12.60 5.39 -17.88
N LEU A 193 11.57 6.20 -18.14
CA LEU A 193 10.18 5.86 -17.83
C LEU A 193 9.87 4.46 -18.34
N GLU A 194 9.22 3.68 -17.51
CA GLU A 194 8.74 2.36 -17.91
C GLU A 194 7.67 2.56 -19.00
N PRO A 195 7.85 2.02 -20.21
CA PRO A 195 6.80 2.03 -21.22
C PRO A 195 5.57 1.33 -20.64
N ASP A 196 4.37 1.69 -21.13
CA ASP A 196 3.15 0.97 -20.81
C ASP A 196 3.28 -0.48 -21.29
N VAL A 197 3.72 -1.37 -20.40
CA VAL A 197 3.72 -2.80 -20.63
C VAL A 197 2.41 -3.35 -20.12
N ASP A 198 1.70 -4.12 -20.96
CA ASP A 198 0.55 -4.91 -20.53
C ASP A 198 0.96 -5.82 -19.35
N ASN A 199 0.56 -5.44 -18.14
CA ASN A 199 0.94 -6.07 -16.86
C ASN A 199 0.43 -7.50 -16.65
N THR A 200 -0.15 -8.13 -17.68
CA THR A 200 -0.48 -9.56 -17.60
C THR A 200 0.77 -10.35 -17.97
N ALA A 201 1.68 -10.53 -17.00
CA ALA A 201 2.76 -11.50 -17.13
C ALA A 201 2.13 -12.89 -17.35
N LYS A 202 1.97 -13.29 -18.61
CA LYS A 202 1.58 -14.64 -18.99
C LYS A 202 2.79 -15.53 -18.70
N VAL A 203 2.85 -16.06 -17.48
CA VAL A 203 3.83 -17.08 -17.12
C VAL A 203 3.41 -18.35 -17.88
N TYR A 204 3.95 -18.54 -19.08
CA TYR A 204 3.94 -19.83 -19.77
C TYR A 204 5.11 -20.63 -19.21
N VAL A 205 4.83 -21.55 -18.30
CA VAL A 205 5.85 -22.45 -17.75
C VAL A 205 6.18 -23.51 -18.81
N GLY A 206 7.46 -23.81 -19.03
CA GLY A 206 7.87 -24.85 -19.98
C GLY A 206 7.87 -24.48 -21.46
N LYS A 207 7.53 -23.23 -21.83
CA LYS A 207 7.76 -22.71 -23.19
C LYS A 207 8.95 -21.76 -23.19
N SER A 208 9.79 -21.86 -24.23
CA SER A 208 10.84 -20.87 -24.47
C SER A 208 10.20 -19.48 -24.48
N ARG A 209 10.54 -18.63 -23.49
CA ARG A 209 10.11 -17.24 -23.49
C ARG A 209 10.44 -16.67 -24.87
N LYS A 210 9.46 -16.06 -25.55
CA LYS A 210 9.78 -15.25 -26.74
C LYS A 210 10.86 -14.28 -26.29
N ARG A 211 12.03 -14.33 -26.95
CA ARG A 211 13.08 -13.35 -26.72
C ARG A 211 12.42 -11.99 -26.89
N ALA A 212 12.62 -11.10 -25.91
CA ALA A 212 12.05 -9.77 -25.97
C ALA A 212 12.40 -9.17 -27.33
N ILE A 213 11.39 -8.69 -28.06
CA ILE A 213 11.54 -8.17 -29.42
C ILE A 213 12.47 -6.94 -29.43
N SER A 214 12.66 -6.33 -28.25
CA SER A 214 13.67 -5.32 -27.96
C SER A 214 14.57 -5.78 -26.81
N ASN A 215 15.82 -5.30 -26.77
CA ASN A 215 16.74 -5.39 -25.62
C ASN A 215 16.23 -4.61 -24.39
N TYR A 216 14.91 -4.50 -24.22
CA TYR A 216 14.29 -3.79 -23.13
C TYR A 216 14.46 -4.59 -21.84
N VAL A 217 15.28 -4.06 -20.95
CA VAL A 217 15.38 -4.52 -19.56
C VAL A 217 14.43 -3.63 -18.76
N PRO A 218 13.37 -4.18 -18.14
CA PRO A 218 12.46 -3.37 -17.34
C PRO A 218 13.24 -2.71 -16.19
N PRO A 219 12.97 -1.42 -15.88
CA PRO A 219 13.66 -0.72 -14.82
C PRO A 219 13.38 -1.42 -13.49
N VAL A 220 14.46 -1.80 -12.80
CA VAL A 220 14.36 -2.46 -11.50
C VAL A 220 13.95 -1.44 -10.46
N GLN A 221 12.83 -1.70 -9.77
CA GLN A 221 12.36 -0.86 -8.68
C GLN A 221 13.42 -0.76 -7.56
N PRO A 222 13.61 0.42 -6.95
CA PRO A 222 14.64 0.61 -5.94
C PRO A 222 14.33 -0.19 -4.67
N ALA A 223 15.36 -0.78 -4.05
CA ALA A 223 15.28 -1.38 -2.71
C ALA A 223 15.82 -0.36 -1.69
N ILE A 224 14.91 0.32 -0.99
CA ILE A 224 15.27 1.36 -0.03
C ILE A 224 15.04 0.82 1.39
N LYS A 225 16.11 0.75 2.17
CA LYS A 225 16.04 0.50 3.61
C LYS A 225 16.42 1.79 4.35
N PRO A 226 15.59 2.27 5.29
CA PRO A 226 15.90 3.49 6.05
C PRO A 226 17.17 3.28 6.90
N PRO A 227 18.08 4.27 6.99
CA PRO A 227 19.27 4.17 7.83
C PRO A 227 18.92 4.01 9.31
N SER A 228 19.55 3.06 10.00
CA SER A 228 19.31 2.81 11.43
C SER A 228 19.63 4.01 12.31
N THR A 229 20.62 4.82 11.92
CA THR A 229 20.99 6.07 12.59
C THR A 229 19.87 7.11 12.54
N ALA A 230 19.21 7.26 11.39
CA ALA A 230 18.09 8.16 11.22
C ALA A 230 16.89 7.71 12.07
N LEU A 231 16.55 6.42 12.04
CA LEU A 231 15.46 5.85 12.86
C LEU A 231 15.71 6.03 14.36
N ARG A 232 16.95 5.84 14.82
CA ARG A 232 17.32 6.06 16.23
C ARG A 232 17.16 7.52 16.64
N THR A 233 17.52 8.45 15.76
CA THR A 233 17.41 9.90 16.00
C THR A 233 15.93 10.32 16.10
N LEU A 234 15.09 9.84 15.18
CA LEU A 234 13.64 10.06 15.22
C LEU A 234 13.02 9.51 16.50
N LYS A 235 13.34 8.26 16.87
CA LYS A 235 12.86 7.63 18.12
C LYS A 235 13.30 8.40 19.37
N ASN A 236 14.48 9.01 19.37
CA ASN A 236 14.92 9.85 20.49
C ASN A 236 14.13 11.16 20.56
N ALA A 237 13.90 11.82 19.43
CA ALA A 237 13.06 13.02 19.37
C ALA A 237 11.62 12.74 19.83
N GLU A 238 11.04 11.60 19.41
CA GLU A 238 9.71 11.15 19.85
C GLU A 238 9.61 10.98 21.38
N LYS A 239 10.65 10.48 22.04
CA LYS A 239 10.66 10.35 23.52
C LYS A 239 10.58 11.71 24.22
N PHE A 240 11.30 12.71 23.72
CA PHE A 240 11.20 14.07 24.25
C PHE A 240 9.80 14.65 24.02
N LEU A 241 9.24 14.48 22.82
CA LEU A 241 7.89 14.93 22.51
C LEU A 241 6.81 14.22 23.34
N ALA A 242 6.95 12.93 23.60
CA ALA A 242 6.02 12.19 24.47
C ALA A 242 6.02 12.75 25.90
N THR A 243 7.19 13.17 26.38
CA THR A 243 7.33 13.85 27.68
C THR A 243 6.64 15.21 27.66
N ALA A 244 6.77 15.99 26.58
CA ALA A 244 6.04 17.26 26.42
C ALA A 244 4.51 17.06 26.39
N ILE A 245 4.03 16.10 25.59
CA ILE A 245 2.60 15.81 25.42
C ILE A 245 1.95 15.46 26.77
N SER A 246 2.64 14.70 27.62
CA SER A 246 2.11 14.30 28.93
C SER A 246 1.96 15.45 29.94
N GLN A 247 2.52 16.63 29.65
CA GLN A 247 2.43 17.80 30.52
C GLN A 247 1.25 18.72 30.16
N PHE A 248 0.63 18.54 28.98
CA PHE A 248 -0.56 19.28 28.62
C PHE A 248 -1.81 18.71 29.32
N PRO A 249 -2.75 19.55 29.77
CA PRO A 249 -3.98 19.10 30.42
C PRO A 249 -4.83 18.19 29.52
N ASP A 250 -4.78 18.42 28.21
CA ASP A 250 -5.48 17.64 27.17
C ASP A 250 -4.55 16.68 26.42
N ALA A 251 -3.68 15.95 27.12
CA ALA A 251 -2.72 15.03 26.47
C ALA A 251 -3.38 14.03 25.50
N ASN A 252 -4.64 13.64 25.75
CA ASN A 252 -5.41 12.72 24.90
C ASN A 252 -5.87 13.33 23.57
N ASN A 253 -5.87 14.66 23.44
CA ASN A 253 -6.32 15.37 22.24
C ASN A 253 -5.19 15.62 21.22
N PHE A 254 -3.98 15.08 21.46
CA PHE A 254 -2.91 15.14 20.48
C PHE A 254 -3.12 14.12 19.37
N HIS A 255 -3.19 14.63 18.13
CA HIS A 255 -3.27 13.79 16.95
C HIS A 255 -1.95 13.04 16.72
N ASN A 256 -2.02 11.71 16.65
CA ASN A 256 -0.89 10.88 16.26
C ASN A 256 -1.06 10.42 14.80
N PRO A 257 -0.31 11.03 13.85
CA PRO A 257 -0.45 10.72 12.43
C PRO A 257 -0.08 9.28 12.08
N GLN A 258 0.82 8.64 12.86
CA GLN A 258 1.20 7.24 12.64
C GLN A 258 0.05 6.30 12.98
N LYS A 259 -0.64 6.51 14.11
CA LYS A 259 -1.84 5.74 14.48
C LYS A 259 -2.94 5.92 13.44
N THR A 260 -3.20 7.16 13.03
CA THR A 260 -4.20 7.46 12.01
C THR A 260 -3.86 6.83 10.66
N ALA A 261 -2.59 6.85 10.23
CA ALA A 261 -2.17 6.21 8.99
C ALA A 261 -2.39 4.68 9.03
N VAL A 262 -2.04 4.02 10.14
CA VAL A 262 -2.29 2.57 10.31
C VAL A 262 -3.78 2.27 10.33
N GLU A 263 -4.59 3.11 10.97
CA GLU A 263 -6.03 2.96 11.00
C GLU A 263 -6.66 3.16 9.61
N LEU A 264 -6.26 4.20 8.87
CA LEU A 264 -6.70 4.42 7.49
C LEU A 264 -6.30 3.26 6.58
N ASP A 265 -5.08 2.73 6.73
CA ASP A 265 -4.60 1.59 5.95
C ASP A 265 -5.48 0.35 6.18
N ARG A 266 -5.78 0.05 7.45
CA ARG A 266 -6.72 -1.01 7.83
C ARG A 266 -8.13 -0.72 7.32
N LEU A 267 -8.64 0.49 7.46
CA LEU A 267 -9.95 0.86 6.94
C LEU A 267 -10.02 0.75 5.41
N THR A 268 -8.90 0.90 4.71
CA THR A 268 -8.80 0.85 3.24
C THR A 268 -8.69 -0.57 2.71
N TYR A 269 -7.96 -1.45 3.39
CA TYR A 269 -7.65 -2.79 2.87
C TYR A 269 -8.22 -3.94 3.70
N ASP A 270 -8.46 -3.73 5.00
CA ASP A 270 -8.94 -4.74 5.94
C ASP A 270 -10.46 -4.64 6.17
N ILE A 271 -10.96 -5.60 6.95
CA ILE A 271 -12.34 -5.74 7.38
C ILE A 271 -12.64 -4.75 8.50
N TYR A 272 -13.82 -4.14 8.46
CA TYR A 272 -14.26 -3.24 9.53
C TYR A 272 -14.84 -4.04 10.70
N LEU A 273 -14.49 -3.68 11.94
CA LEU A 273 -14.79 -4.49 13.13
C LEU A 273 -16.30 -4.77 13.33
N PRO A 274 -17.21 -3.80 13.14
CA PRO A 274 -18.66 -4.05 13.13
C PRO A 274 -19.13 -5.07 12.07
N GLU A 275 -18.51 -5.10 10.88
CA GLU A 275 -18.86 -6.09 9.84
C GLU A 275 -18.58 -7.52 10.33
N LYS A 276 -17.49 -7.71 11.09
CA LYS A 276 -17.14 -9.00 11.69
C LYS A 276 -18.15 -9.43 12.76
N GLN A 277 -18.65 -8.49 13.57
CA GLN A 277 -19.61 -8.77 14.64
C GLN A 277 -20.96 -9.25 14.10
N VAL A 278 -21.48 -8.59 13.06
CA VAL A 278 -22.75 -9.00 12.39
C VAL A 278 -22.66 -10.43 11.85
N CYS A 279 -21.47 -10.85 11.45
CA CYS A 279 -21.23 -12.16 10.83
C CYS A 279 -20.80 -13.25 11.83
N GLN A 280 -20.77 -12.98 13.14
CA GLN A 280 -20.18 -13.86 14.15
C GLN A 280 -20.80 -15.28 14.17
N LYS A 281 -22.11 -15.40 13.96
CA LYS A 281 -22.81 -16.70 13.91
C LYS A 281 -22.35 -17.57 12.73
N LEU A 282 -22.07 -16.97 11.58
CA LEU A 282 -21.57 -17.70 10.42
C LEU A 282 -20.08 -18.02 10.60
N LEU A 283 -19.31 -17.09 11.20
CA LEU A 283 -17.89 -17.29 11.48
C LEU A 283 -17.59 -18.37 12.52
N SER A 284 -18.55 -18.77 13.34
CA SER A 284 -18.40 -19.92 14.24
C SER A 284 -18.51 -21.27 13.54
N MET A 285 -18.89 -21.31 12.25
CA MET A 285 -18.93 -22.55 11.47
C MET A 285 -17.52 -23.00 11.08
N PRO A 286 -17.27 -24.31 10.91
CA PRO A 286 -15.97 -24.81 10.48
C PRO A 286 -15.62 -24.31 9.08
N ASN A 287 -14.32 -24.14 8.82
CA ASN A 287 -13.74 -23.73 7.53
C ASN A 287 -14.40 -22.49 6.92
N THR A 288 -14.82 -21.55 7.78
CA THR A 288 -15.51 -20.33 7.41
C THR A 288 -14.65 -19.12 7.77
N GLY A 289 -14.62 -18.14 6.89
CA GLY A 289 -13.89 -16.90 7.11
C GLY A 289 -14.59 -15.70 6.48
N ILE A 290 -14.00 -14.54 6.70
CA ILE A 290 -14.45 -13.26 6.15
C ILE A 290 -13.21 -12.53 5.64
N PHE A 291 -13.32 -11.88 4.49
CA PHE A 291 -12.28 -10.99 4.00
C PHE A 291 -12.87 -9.95 3.05
N ARG A 292 -12.06 -8.94 2.75
CA ARG A 292 -12.41 -7.89 1.81
C ARG A 292 -11.85 -8.20 0.44
N VAL A 293 -12.73 -8.14 -0.56
CA VAL A 293 -12.39 -8.24 -1.97
C VAL A 293 -12.10 -6.85 -2.49
N LEU A 294 -10.86 -6.64 -2.95
CA LEU A 294 -10.41 -5.34 -3.44
C LEU A 294 -10.56 -5.24 -4.97
N SER A 295 -10.57 -4.01 -5.48
CA SER A 295 -10.43 -3.76 -6.91
C SER A 295 -9.07 -4.27 -7.40
N SER A 296 -9.01 -4.78 -8.64
CA SER A 296 -7.75 -5.14 -9.31
C SER A 296 -6.69 -4.02 -9.27
N GLN A 297 -7.13 -2.76 -9.30
CA GLN A 297 -6.23 -1.60 -9.19
C GLN A 297 -5.47 -1.54 -7.87
N ALA A 298 -5.97 -2.15 -6.78
CA ALA A 298 -5.27 -2.18 -5.50
C ALA A 298 -4.03 -3.09 -5.52
N TYR A 299 -4.01 -4.08 -6.42
CA TYR A 299 -2.91 -5.02 -6.58
C TYR A 299 -1.93 -4.63 -7.68
N LEU A 300 -2.35 -3.73 -8.57
CA LEU A 300 -1.52 -3.21 -9.64
C LEU A 300 -0.75 -2.00 -9.14
N ARG A 301 0.57 -2.03 -9.34
CA ARG A 301 1.36 -0.81 -9.24
C ARG A 301 0.89 0.16 -10.34
N PRO A 302 0.67 1.45 -10.01
CA PRO A 302 0.41 2.47 -11.02
C PRO A 302 1.57 2.54 -12.04
N LEU A 303 1.25 2.69 -13.32
CA LEU A 303 2.27 2.84 -14.35
C LEU A 303 3.06 4.14 -14.11
N ASN A 304 4.36 4.12 -14.43
CA ASN A 304 5.26 5.27 -14.25
C ASN A 304 5.47 5.76 -12.80
N THR A 305 5.11 4.96 -11.79
CA THR A 305 5.48 5.25 -10.40
C THR A 305 6.63 4.37 -9.94
N LEU A 306 7.58 4.97 -9.22
CA LEU A 306 8.58 4.20 -8.48
C LEU A 306 7.99 3.75 -7.15
N GLU A 307 8.13 2.48 -6.85
CA GLU A 307 7.80 1.88 -5.57
C GLU A 307 9.04 1.29 -4.92
N ASN A 308 9.07 1.28 -3.60
CA ASN A 308 10.14 0.64 -2.87
C ASN A 308 9.89 -0.87 -2.82
N ARG A 309 10.66 -1.67 -3.58
CA ARG A 309 10.51 -3.14 -3.61
C ARG A 309 10.82 -3.83 -2.28
N SER A 310 11.46 -3.14 -1.33
CA SER A 310 11.69 -3.66 0.03
C SER A 310 10.45 -3.54 0.92
N GLN A 311 9.43 -2.78 0.52
CA GLN A 311 8.17 -2.69 1.23
C GLN A 311 7.21 -3.77 0.75
N LYS A 312 6.42 -4.30 1.69
CA LYS A 312 5.34 -5.23 1.37
C LYS A 312 4.26 -4.47 0.60
N ASN A 313 3.91 -4.98 -0.58
CA ASN A 313 2.75 -4.52 -1.34
C ASN A 313 1.44 -4.89 -0.61
N VAL A 314 0.29 -4.57 -1.22
CA VAL A 314 -1.03 -4.89 -0.62
C VAL A 314 -1.15 -6.39 -0.33
N LEU A 315 -0.76 -7.28 -1.25
CA LEU A 315 -0.81 -8.73 -1.04
C LEU A 315 0.10 -9.22 0.10
N GLY A 316 1.27 -8.60 0.29
CA GLY A 316 2.18 -8.94 1.38
C GLY A 316 1.72 -8.45 2.75
N ARG A 317 0.90 -7.40 2.81
CA ARG A 317 0.32 -6.84 4.05
C ARG A 317 -1.03 -7.48 4.38
N TYR A 318 -1.83 -7.72 3.36
CA TYR A 318 -3.19 -8.26 3.41
C TYR A 318 -3.29 -9.43 2.42
N PRO A 319 -2.74 -10.61 2.79
CA PRO A 319 -2.80 -11.78 1.92
C PRO A 319 -4.25 -12.27 1.77
N PHE A 320 -4.50 -13.02 0.68
CA PHE A 320 -5.76 -13.72 0.50
C PHE A 320 -5.99 -14.74 1.63
N PRO A 321 -7.26 -15.01 1.97
CA PRO A 321 -7.54 -16.00 3.00
C PRO A 321 -7.07 -17.38 2.57
N VAL A 322 -6.50 -18.10 3.52
CA VAL A 322 -6.06 -19.48 3.37
C VAL A 322 -7.28 -20.39 3.49
N LEU A 323 -7.44 -21.31 2.54
CA LEU A 323 -8.62 -22.17 2.42
C LEU A 323 -8.48 -23.48 3.19
N VAL A 324 -7.30 -24.10 3.13
CA VAL A 324 -7.00 -25.42 3.72
C VAL A 324 -5.73 -25.30 4.55
N GLU A 325 -5.51 -26.24 5.46
CA GLU A 325 -4.26 -26.32 6.22
C GLU A 325 -3.02 -26.26 5.31
N SER A 326 -2.05 -25.42 5.69
CA SER A 326 -0.81 -25.23 4.95
C SER A 326 0.07 -26.47 5.02
N LYS A 327 0.54 -26.96 3.87
CA LYS A 327 1.50 -28.06 3.79
C LYS A 327 2.89 -27.48 3.51
N GLY A 328 3.67 -27.21 4.56
CA GLY A 328 4.95 -26.51 4.40
C GLY A 328 4.74 -25.07 3.90
N ASP A 329 5.38 -24.70 2.79
CA ASP A 329 5.28 -23.36 2.20
C ASP A 329 4.03 -23.18 1.29
N PHE A 330 3.30 -24.25 0.99
CA PHE A 330 2.09 -24.18 0.18
C PHE A 330 0.89 -23.73 1.01
N MET A 331 0.35 -22.57 0.63
CA MET A 331 -0.82 -21.96 1.27
C MET A 331 -1.93 -21.75 0.25
N PRO A 332 -2.81 -22.75 0.04
CA PRO A 332 -3.97 -22.61 -0.84
C PRO A 332 -4.84 -21.44 -0.39
N ASN A 333 -5.09 -20.50 -1.28
CA ASN A 333 -5.80 -19.26 -0.92
C ASN A 333 -6.99 -18.98 -1.85
N LEU A 334 -7.84 -17.99 -1.54
CA LEU A 334 -8.90 -17.53 -2.43
C LEU A 334 -8.53 -16.20 -3.09
N PRO A 335 -7.91 -16.21 -4.29
CA PRO A 335 -7.43 -15.00 -4.94
C PRO A 335 -8.57 -14.29 -5.67
N LEU A 336 -9.48 -13.67 -4.92
CA LEU A 336 -10.63 -12.97 -5.47
C LEU A 336 -10.36 -11.46 -5.59
N GLN A 337 -10.72 -10.88 -6.74
CA GLN A 337 -10.64 -9.43 -6.99
C GLN A 337 -11.88 -8.92 -7.71
N ILE A 338 -12.04 -7.59 -7.76
CA ILE A 338 -13.10 -6.93 -8.52
C ILE A 338 -12.52 -6.30 -9.78
N VAL A 339 -13.11 -6.65 -10.93
CA VAL A 339 -12.79 -6.05 -12.22
C VAL A 339 -14.08 -5.58 -12.88
N LYS A 340 -14.22 -4.27 -13.06
CA LYS A 340 -15.40 -3.66 -13.69
C LYS A 340 -16.73 -4.15 -13.08
N GLY A 341 -16.81 -4.22 -11.75
CA GLY A 341 -18.03 -4.66 -11.03
C GLY A 341 -18.28 -6.17 -11.04
N LYS A 342 -17.33 -6.98 -11.53
CA LYS A 342 -17.40 -8.44 -11.52
C LYS A 342 -16.40 -9.02 -10.52
N PHE A 343 -16.80 -10.05 -9.79
CA PHE A 343 -15.87 -10.91 -9.09
C PHE A 343 -15.05 -11.68 -10.11
N GLN A 344 -13.74 -11.74 -9.92
CA GLN A 344 -12.83 -12.47 -10.78
C GLN A 344 -11.77 -13.17 -9.93
N LEU A 345 -11.45 -14.42 -10.28
CA LEU A 345 -10.28 -15.09 -9.72
C LEU A 345 -9.02 -14.55 -10.39
N MET A 346 -8.08 -14.06 -9.58
CA MET A 346 -6.77 -13.61 -10.03
C MET A 346 -5.88 -14.84 -10.31
N PRO A 347 -5.52 -15.10 -11.57
CA PRO A 347 -4.78 -16.30 -11.91
C PRO A 347 -3.28 -16.11 -11.61
N GLN A 348 -2.70 -17.00 -10.81
CA GLN A 348 -1.27 -16.99 -10.46
C GLN A 348 -0.59 -18.28 -10.93
N GLY A 349 0.55 -18.17 -11.63
CA GLY A 349 1.24 -19.34 -12.17
C GLY A 349 0.33 -20.20 -13.05
N VAL A 350 0.19 -21.47 -12.68
CA VAL A 350 -0.72 -22.43 -13.33
C VAL A 350 -2.07 -22.59 -12.61
N ASN A 351 -2.29 -21.86 -11.51
CA ASN A 351 -3.55 -21.90 -10.78
C ASN A 351 -4.68 -21.36 -11.65
N TYR A 352 -5.85 -21.96 -11.48
CA TYR A 352 -7.07 -21.54 -12.15
C TYR A 352 -8.30 -22.00 -11.38
N GLY A 353 -9.44 -21.50 -11.79
CA GLY A 353 -10.70 -21.86 -11.20
C GLY A 353 -11.82 -21.14 -11.91
N PHE A 354 -13.03 -21.43 -11.48
CA PHE A 354 -14.23 -20.86 -12.07
C PHE A 354 -15.26 -20.55 -11.01
N ILE A 355 -16.08 -19.53 -11.32
CA ILE A 355 -17.08 -18.99 -10.42
C ILE A 355 -18.46 -19.22 -11.04
N THR A 356 -19.41 -19.68 -10.22
CA THR A 356 -20.80 -19.85 -10.61
C THR A 356 -21.71 -19.16 -9.59
N GLU A 357 -22.59 -18.27 -10.07
CA GLU A 357 -23.65 -17.69 -9.25
C GLU A 357 -24.74 -18.75 -8.99
N VAL A 358 -25.11 -18.99 -7.74
CA VAL A 358 -26.18 -19.93 -7.37
C VAL A 358 -27.46 -19.24 -6.90
N GLY A 359 -27.42 -17.91 -6.70
CA GLY A 359 -28.56 -17.11 -6.27
C GLY A 359 -28.61 -16.91 -4.76
N ASP A 360 -29.79 -16.57 -4.23
CA ASP A 360 -29.96 -16.27 -2.80
C ASP A 360 -30.11 -17.55 -1.97
N ILE A 361 -29.00 -18.29 -1.82
CA ILE A 361 -28.92 -19.49 -0.97
C ILE A 361 -28.01 -19.17 0.23
N PRO A 362 -28.52 -19.13 1.46
CA PRO A 362 -27.69 -18.92 2.66
C PRO A 362 -26.53 -19.93 2.79
N LEU A 363 -25.37 -19.47 3.27
CA LEU A 363 -24.14 -20.29 3.38
C LEU A 363 -24.27 -21.48 4.35
N ASP A 364 -25.18 -21.39 5.32
CA ASP A 364 -25.48 -22.43 6.31
C ASP A 364 -26.27 -23.60 5.71
N LYS A 365 -27.01 -23.37 4.63
CA LYS A 365 -27.76 -24.40 3.90
C LYS A 365 -26.93 -25.14 2.86
N LEU A 366 -25.69 -24.71 2.63
CA LEU A 366 -24.78 -25.36 1.69
C LEU A 366 -23.92 -26.40 2.42
N ASP A 367 -23.78 -27.54 1.76
CA ASP A 367 -23.01 -28.69 2.21
C ASP A 367 -22.11 -29.22 1.09
N ALA A 368 -21.31 -30.23 1.42
CA ALA A 368 -20.45 -30.96 0.47
C ALA A 368 -21.22 -31.50 -0.75
N SER A 369 -22.47 -31.94 -0.55
CA SER A 369 -23.26 -32.57 -1.60
C SER A 369 -23.89 -31.58 -2.57
N LEU A 370 -24.00 -30.30 -2.20
CA LEU A 370 -24.58 -29.21 -2.99
C LEU A 370 -26.03 -29.48 -3.44
N GLN A 371 -26.82 -30.20 -2.64
CA GLN A 371 -28.20 -30.55 -3.01
C GLN A 371 -29.12 -29.35 -3.24
N ALA A 372 -28.87 -28.24 -2.53
CA ALA A 372 -29.63 -27.00 -2.67
C ALA A 372 -29.37 -26.26 -4.00
N VAL A 373 -28.37 -26.67 -4.78
CA VAL A 373 -27.95 -26.01 -6.03
C VAL A 373 -28.55 -26.73 -7.23
N ALA A 374 -28.91 -25.97 -8.27
CA ALA A 374 -29.42 -26.53 -9.52
C ALA A 374 -28.51 -27.66 -10.04
N PRO A 375 -29.09 -28.82 -10.47
CA PRO A 375 -28.31 -30.00 -10.86
C PRO A 375 -27.24 -29.73 -11.91
N GLU A 376 -27.53 -28.87 -12.88
CA GLU A 376 -26.59 -28.48 -13.94
C GLU A 376 -25.31 -27.85 -13.37
N LYS A 377 -25.46 -26.84 -12.52
CA LYS A 377 -24.33 -26.13 -11.87
C LYS A 377 -23.58 -27.03 -10.90
N ARG A 378 -24.32 -27.85 -10.15
CA ARG A 378 -23.77 -28.85 -9.21
C ARG A 378 -22.88 -29.86 -9.94
N ASN A 379 -23.36 -30.41 -11.05
CA ASN A 379 -22.65 -31.45 -11.80
C ASN A 379 -21.27 -30.97 -12.26
N ILE A 380 -21.20 -29.73 -12.78
CA ILE A 380 -19.96 -29.10 -13.22
C ILE A 380 -18.95 -28.97 -12.08
N LEU A 381 -19.40 -28.55 -10.90
CA LEU A 381 -18.51 -28.35 -9.76
C LEU A 381 -17.98 -29.66 -9.16
N ILE A 382 -18.81 -30.70 -9.11
CA ILE A 382 -18.48 -31.97 -8.44
C ILE A 382 -17.69 -32.90 -9.36
N ASN A 383 -18.09 -33.02 -10.63
CA ASN A 383 -17.56 -34.04 -11.54
C ASN A 383 -16.45 -33.54 -12.47
N TYR A 384 -16.08 -32.25 -12.37
CA TYR A 384 -14.94 -31.72 -13.11
C TYR A 384 -13.64 -32.41 -12.69
N GLN A 385 -12.85 -32.83 -13.68
CA GLN A 385 -11.52 -33.39 -13.48
C GLN A 385 -10.49 -32.53 -14.20
N PRO A 386 -9.45 -32.03 -13.50
CA PRO A 386 -8.41 -31.25 -14.15
C PRO A 386 -7.56 -32.09 -15.09
N PRO A 387 -7.07 -31.51 -16.21
CA PRO A 387 -6.10 -32.18 -17.06
C PRO A 387 -4.84 -32.59 -16.29
N LYS A 388 -4.27 -33.76 -16.60
CA LYS A 388 -3.06 -34.27 -15.93
C LYS A 388 -1.74 -33.81 -16.55
N LYS A 389 -1.80 -33.10 -17.68
CA LYS A 389 -0.62 -32.60 -18.40
C LYS A 389 -0.48 -31.09 -18.22
N LEU A 390 0.73 -30.60 -17.94
CA LEU A 390 1.01 -29.19 -17.68
C LEU A 390 0.58 -28.29 -18.86
N ASN A 391 0.90 -28.69 -20.09
CA ASN A 391 0.50 -27.94 -21.29
C ASN A 391 -1.03 -27.86 -21.47
N ALA A 392 -1.75 -28.95 -21.14
CA ALA A 392 -3.21 -28.98 -21.21
C ALA A 392 -3.83 -28.08 -20.13
N LEU A 393 -3.30 -28.12 -18.90
CA LEU A 393 -3.70 -27.21 -17.81
C LEU A 393 -3.53 -25.74 -18.19
N GLN A 394 -2.38 -25.37 -18.78
CA GLN A 394 -2.14 -24.00 -19.22
C GLN A 394 -3.08 -23.57 -20.37
N ALA A 395 -3.36 -24.48 -21.31
CA ALA A 395 -4.29 -24.22 -22.40
C ALA A 395 -5.71 -23.98 -21.88
N GLU A 396 -6.18 -24.85 -20.98
CA GLU A 396 -7.51 -24.73 -20.38
C GLU A 396 -7.63 -23.47 -19.53
N ARG A 397 -6.64 -23.19 -18.66
CA ARG A 397 -6.55 -21.94 -17.90
C ARG A 397 -6.71 -20.72 -18.81
N GLN A 398 -6.02 -20.68 -19.94
CA GLN A 398 -6.10 -19.56 -20.87
C GLN A 398 -7.50 -19.43 -21.51
N GLN A 399 -8.16 -20.55 -21.80
CA GLN A 399 -9.52 -20.56 -22.33
C GLN A 399 -10.51 -19.99 -21.29
N ILE A 400 -10.43 -20.44 -20.03
CA ILE A 400 -11.27 -19.93 -18.93
C ILE A 400 -11.03 -18.43 -18.70
N ILE A 401 -9.76 -17.99 -18.69
CA ILE A 401 -9.42 -16.57 -18.47
C ILE A 401 -9.92 -15.66 -19.59
N THR A 402 -9.79 -16.12 -20.85
CA THR A 402 -10.16 -15.29 -22.01
C THR A 402 -11.63 -15.35 -22.36
N GLY A 403 -12.35 -16.40 -21.92
CA GLY A 403 -13.73 -16.66 -22.33
C GLY A 403 -13.91 -16.88 -23.83
N LYS A 404 -12.81 -16.97 -24.62
CA LYS A 404 -12.85 -17.05 -26.08
C LYS A 404 -13.31 -18.39 -26.60
N HIS A 405 -13.14 -19.44 -25.80
CA HIS A 405 -13.61 -20.79 -26.09
C HIS A 405 -14.37 -21.16 -24.82
N GLN A 406 -15.70 -21.09 -24.85
CA GLN A 406 -16.51 -21.49 -23.71
C GLN A 406 -16.25 -22.97 -23.50
N ILE A 407 -15.36 -23.31 -22.55
CA ILE A 407 -15.31 -24.66 -22.02
C ILE A 407 -16.67 -24.85 -21.38
N SER A 408 -17.48 -25.68 -22.02
CA SER A 408 -18.81 -26.00 -21.58
C SER A 408 -18.84 -27.44 -21.14
N ILE A 409 -19.23 -27.65 -19.89
CA ILE A 409 -19.58 -28.97 -19.40
C ILE A 409 -21.10 -29.00 -19.44
N ASN A 410 -21.67 -29.89 -20.25
CA ASN A 410 -23.11 -29.98 -20.50
C ASN A 410 -23.72 -28.65 -21.01
N ASN A 411 -23.09 -28.00 -22.00
CA ASN A 411 -23.54 -26.73 -22.61
C ASN A 411 -23.59 -25.49 -21.71
N GLN A 412 -23.10 -25.54 -20.46
CA GLN A 412 -22.97 -24.33 -19.63
C GLN A 412 -21.54 -23.78 -19.65
N PRO A 413 -21.35 -22.47 -19.91
CA PRO A 413 -20.02 -21.88 -19.97
C PRO A 413 -19.37 -21.77 -18.59
N ILE A 414 -18.13 -22.23 -18.49
CA ILE A 414 -17.28 -22.05 -17.32
C ILE A 414 -16.54 -20.72 -17.43
N LEU A 415 -16.69 -19.85 -16.42
CA LEU A 415 -16.10 -18.51 -16.41
C LEU A 415 -15.27 -18.28 -15.13
N ASN A 416 -14.15 -17.58 -15.25
CA ASN A 416 -13.39 -17.10 -14.08
C ASN A 416 -13.95 -15.81 -13.47
N MET A 417 -15.05 -15.28 -14.04
CA MET A 417 -15.64 -14.01 -13.64
C MET A 417 -17.16 -14.06 -13.63
N VAL A 418 -17.77 -13.34 -12.69
CA VAL A 418 -19.22 -13.26 -12.53
C VAL A 418 -19.62 -11.89 -11.99
N GLU A 419 -20.82 -11.43 -12.30
CA GLU A 419 -21.33 -10.15 -11.77
C GLU A 419 -21.41 -10.16 -10.24
N ALA A 420 -20.93 -9.10 -9.59
CA ALA A 420 -20.95 -8.97 -8.15
C ALA A 420 -22.30 -8.39 -7.67
N LYS A 421 -23.12 -9.22 -7.02
CA LYS A 421 -24.43 -8.88 -6.48
C LYS A 421 -24.43 -9.13 -4.98
N LEU A 422 -24.89 -8.14 -4.22
CA LEU A 422 -25.01 -8.24 -2.77
C LEU A 422 -25.99 -9.36 -2.41
N ASN A 423 -25.73 -10.10 -1.33
CA ASN A 423 -26.61 -11.17 -0.83
C ASN A 423 -26.86 -12.32 -1.82
N ASN A 424 -26.11 -12.42 -2.91
CA ASN A 424 -26.12 -13.62 -3.76
C ASN A 424 -24.96 -14.52 -3.37
N THR A 425 -25.20 -15.82 -3.40
CA THR A 425 -24.19 -16.81 -3.10
C THR A 425 -23.55 -17.31 -4.39
N TYR A 426 -22.25 -17.52 -4.30
CA TYR A 426 -21.38 -17.94 -5.38
C TYR A 426 -20.62 -19.18 -4.96
N LEU A 427 -20.41 -20.07 -5.91
CA LEU A 427 -19.54 -21.23 -5.76
C LEU A 427 -18.30 -21.05 -6.61
N VAL A 428 -17.17 -21.44 -6.05
CA VAL A 428 -15.86 -21.40 -6.69
C VAL A 428 -15.28 -22.80 -6.65
N ARG A 429 -14.89 -23.33 -7.81
CA ARG A 429 -13.94 -24.43 -7.88
C ARG A 429 -12.55 -23.82 -8.04
N ASN A 430 -11.68 -24.01 -7.06
CA ASN A 430 -10.36 -23.40 -7.02
C ASN A 430 -9.29 -24.49 -7.05
N LEU A 431 -8.46 -24.49 -8.10
CA LEU A 431 -7.37 -25.42 -8.29
C LEU A 431 -6.04 -24.69 -8.20
N GLN A 432 -5.19 -25.12 -7.27
CA GLN A 432 -3.89 -24.51 -7.03
C GLN A 432 -2.79 -25.55 -7.08
N PHE A 433 -1.66 -25.18 -7.69
CA PHE A 433 -0.50 -26.03 -7.88
C PHE A 433 0.75 -25.23 -7.55
N GLN A 434 1.63 -25.81 -6.76
CA GLN A 434 2.98 -25.30 -6.52
C GLN A 434 3.96 -26.12 -7.33
N LEU A 435 4.29 -25.62 -8.52
CA LEU A 435 5.29 -26.24 -9.37
C LEU A 435 6.68 -26.18 -8.70
N PRO A 436 7.52 -27.21 -8.88
CA PRO A 436 8.90 -27.17 -8.46
C PRO A 436 9.65 -25.95 -9.00
N GLU A 437 10.52 -25.34 -8.17
CA GLU A 437 11.26 -24.12 -8.53
C GLU A 437 12.10 -24.29 -9.80
N ILE A 438 12.65 -25.48 -10.03
CA ILE A 438 13.47 -25.81 -11.21
C ILE A 438 12.65 -25.64 -12.50
N ILE A 439 11.39 -26.09 -12.50
CA ILE A 439 10.47 -25.98 -13.62
C ILE A 439 9.94 -24.54 -13.73
N ALA A 440 9.51 -23.95 -12.61
CA ALA A 440 8.94 -22.60 -12.57
C ALA A 440 9.94 -21.54 -13.08
N ASN A 441 11.23 -21.70 -12.76
CA ASN A 441 12.31 -20.78 -13.14
C ASN A 441 13.08 -21.22 -14.39
N ASN A 442 12.74 -22.37 -14.99
CA ASN A 442 13.46 -22.97 -16.12
C ASN A 442 14.97 -23.08 -15.84
N GLN A 443 15.33 -23.58 -14.66
CA GLN A 443 16.72 -23.79 -14.25
C GLN A 443 17.24 -25.12 -14.79
N PRO A 444 18.48 -25.17 -15.31
CA PRO A 444 19.07 -26.43 -15.72
C PRO A 444 19.49 -27.28 -14.52
N LEU A 445 19.31 -28.59 -14.63
CA LEU A 445 19.68 -29.57 -13.60
C LEU A 445 21.16 -29.88 -13.62
N THR A 446 21.80 -29.76 -12.46
CA THR A 446 23.17 -30.21 -12.23
C THR A 446 23.22 -31.74 -12.07
N ARG A 447 24.38 -32.34 -12.35
CA ARG A 447 24.59 -33.81 -12.20
C ARG A 447 24.29 -34.33 -10.78
N LYS A 448 24.50 -33.52 -9.74
CA LYS A 448 24.20 -33.90 -8.35
C LYS A 448 22.69 -33.97 -8.09
N GLN A 449 21.94 -33.00 -8.61
CA GLN A 449 20.49 -32.92 -8.45
C GLN A 449 19.75 -34.06 -9.16
N ARG A 450 20.29 -34.60 -10.26
CA ARG A 450 19.71 -35.75 -10.97
C ARG A 450 19.49 -36.99 -10.08
N ARG A 451 20.27 -37.13 -8.99
CA ARG A 451 20.12 -38.25 -8.03
C ARG A 451 18.91 -38.12 -7.12
N TYR A 452 18.33 -36.91 -7.02
CA TYR A 452 17.20 -36.59 -6.14
C TYR A 452 16.00 -36.13 -6.97
N LEU A 453 15.89 -36.59 -8.22
CA LEU A 453 14.89 -36.11 -9.17
C LEU A 453 13.46 -36.30 -8.67
N ASP A 454 13.15 -37.44 -8.05
CA ASP A 454 11.82 -37.71 -7.49
C ASP A 454 11.41 -36.71 -6.41
N GLN A 455 12.36 -36.30 -5.55
CA GLN A 455 12.13 -35.27 -4.53
C GLN A 455 12.00 -33.88 -5.16
N LEU A 456 12.76 -33.60 -6.21
CA LEU A 456 12.73 -32.32 -6.92
C LEU A 456 11.46 -32.14 -7.75
N LEU A 457 10.81 -33.23 -8.15
CA LEU A 457 9.54 -33.21 -8.88
C LEU A 457 8.32 -33.31 -7.96
N GLU A 458 8.52 -33.47 -6.65
CA GLU A 458 7.42 -33.46 -5.69
C GLU A 458 6.68 -32.12 -5.76
N MET A 459 5.36 -32.20 -5.94
CA MET A 459 4.50 -31.05 -6.17
C MET A 459 3.38 -31.07 -5.15
N GLN A 460 3.09 -29.90 -4.59
CA GLN A 460 1.94 -29.69 -3.74
C GLN A 460 0.81 -29.07 -4.57
N SER A 461 -0.41 -29.50 -4.32
CA SER A 461 -1.60 -29.03 -5.02
C SER A 461 -2.81 -29.08 -4.11
N SER A 462 -3.86 -28.35 -4.48
CA SER A 462 -5.12 -28.32 -3.75
C SER A 462 -6.27 -28.12 -4.73
N ASP A 463 -7.38 -28.82 -4.47
CA ASP A 463 -8.60 -28.72 -5.26
C ASP A 463 -9.81 -28.67 -4.34
N VAL A 464 -10.48 -27.51 -4.32
CA VAL A 464 -11.52 -27.21 -3.33
C VAL A 464 -12.72 -26.50 -3.93
N ILE A 465 -13.89 -26.78 -3.38
CA ILE A 465 -15.11 -26.01 -3.60
C ILE A 465 -15.29 -25.04 -2.43
N VAL A 466 -15.36 -23.75 -2.75
CA VAL A 466 -15.60 -22.67 -1.81
C VAL A 466 -16.92 -21.99 -2.14
N ALA A 467 -17.79 -21.82 -1.15
CA ALA A 467 -18.92 -20.91 -1.26
C ALA A 467 -18.53 -19.55 -0.71
N PHE A 468 -18.97 -18.47 -1.36
CA PHE A 468 -18.86 -17.14 -0.79
C PHE A 468 -20.12 -16.31 -1.05
N ARG A 469 -20.36 -15.37 -0.14
CA ARG A 469 -21.51 -14.45 -0.19
C ARG A 469 -21.05 -13.05 0.24
N PRO A 470 -21.21 -12.01 -0.61
CA PRO A 470 -20.99 -10.63 -0.23
C PRO A 470 -22.09 -10.14 0.72
N VAL A 471 -21.66 -9.60 1.85
CA VAL A 471 -22.54 -9.13 2.93
C VAL A 471 -22.59 -7.61 3.03
N SER A 472 -21.57 -6.91 2.51
CA SER A 472 -21.49 -5.46 2.50
C SER A 472 -20.77 -5.00 1.24
N ARG A 473 -21.17 -3.83 0.74
CA ARG A 473 -20.50 -3.10 -0.35
C ARG A 473 -20.19 -1.70 0.13
N ARG A 474 -18.93 -1.28 -0.04
CA ARG A 474 -18.49 0.07 0.32
C ARG A 474 -18.59 1.02 -0.86
N THR A 475 -18.50 2.32 -0.56
CA THR A 475 -18.59 3.41 -1.55
C THR A 475 -17.44 3.39 -2.56
N ASP A 476 -16.30 2.82 -2.19
CA ASP A 476 -15.15 2.59 -3.08
C ASP A 476 -15.35 1.41 -4.07
N GLY A 477 -16.50 0.73 -4.00
CA GLY A 477 -16.82 -0.41 -4.85
C GLY A 477 -16.26 -1.75 -4.38
N THR A 478 -15.56 -1.79 -3.24
CA THR A 478 -15.09 -3.03 -2.62
C THR A 478 -16.22 -3.78 -1.91
N PHE A 479 -16.04 -5.10 -1.75
CA PHE A 479 -17.03 -5.96 -1.09
C PHE A 479 -16.41 -6.65 0.12
N THR A 480 -17.14 -6.73 1.21
CA THR A 480 -16.84 -7.65 2.31
C THR A 480 -17.61 -8.95 2.06
N ILE A 481 -16.91 -10.07 2.03
CA ILE A 481 -17.50 -11.40 1.76
C ILE A 481 -17.26 -12.35 2.92
N ILE A 482 -18.26 -13.18 3.21
CA ILE A 482 -18.08 -14.40 4.00
C ILE A 482 -17.84 -15.53 3.01
N TRP A 483 -16.90 -16.41 3.32
CA TRP A 483 -16.60 -17.60 2.54
C TRP A 483 -16.55 -18.83 3.42
N ARG A 484 -16.81 -19.99 2.84
CA ARG A 484 -16.76 -21.28 3.50
C ARG A 484 -16.27 -22.36 2.54
N VAL A 485 -15.31 -23.17 2.97
CA VAL A 485 -14.93 -24.39 2.21
C VAL A 485 -16.01 -25.44 2.42
N LEU A 486 -16.57 -25.93 1.31
CA LEU A 486 -17.65 -26.92 1.34
C LEU A 486 -17.11 -28.34 1.15
N GLN A 487 -16.11 -28.50 0.28
CA GLN A 487 -15.58 -29.80 -0.09
C GLN A 487 -14.12 -29.65 -0.53
N GLU A 488 -13.28 -30.57 -0.04
CA GLU A 488 -11.92 -30.79 -0.52
C GLU A 488 -11.89 -32.08 -1.35
N PHE A 489 -11.10 -32.08 -2.42
CA PHE A 489 -10.94 -33.20 -3.33
C PHE A 489 -9.50 -33.73 -3.22
N ASN A 490 -9.27 -34.90 -3.82
CA ASN A 490 -7.92 -35.43 -3.91
C ASN A 490 -7.01 -34.47 -4.68
N ASP A 491 -5.81 -34.25 -4.14
CA ASP A 491 -4.81 -33.36 -4.69
C ASP A 491 -4.51 -33.73 -6.17
N PRO A 492 -4.72 -32.80 -7.13
CA PRO A 492 -4.55 -33.08 -8.55
C PRO A 492 -3.06 -33.19 -8.94
N LYS A 493 -2.72 -34.21 -9.73
CA LYS A 493 -1.35 -34.49 -10.15
C LYS A 493 -1.05 -33.99 -11.56
N ILE A 494 0.21 -33.65 -11.79
CA ILE A 494 0.76 -33.37 -13.11
C ILE A 494 1.75 -34.48 -13.43
N ASP A 495 1.43 -35.27 -14.45
CA ASP A 495 2.14 -36.51 -14.74
C ASP A 495 3.40 -36.30 -15.61
N ASP A 496 3.48 -35.18 -16.35
CA ASP A 496 4.52 -34.89 -17.36
C ASP A 496 5.58 -33.87 -16.90
N LEU A 497 5.80 -33.69 -15.59
CA LEU A 497 6.73 -32.65 -15.09
C LEU A 497 8.20 -32.87 -15.52
N ASP A 498 8.61 -34.12 -15.70
CA ASP A 498 9.93 -34.53 -16.16
C ASP A 498 10.26 -34.06 -17.58
N ASP A 499 9.24 -33.98 -18.46
CA ASP A 499 9.38 -33.50 -19.84
C ASP A 499 9.86 -32.04 -19.94
N TYR A 500 9.76 -31.26 -18.85
CA TYR A 500 10.14 -29.84 -18.81
C TYR A 500 11.52 -29.58 -18.20
N LEU A 501 12.25 -30.64 -17.85
CA LEU A 501 13.58 -30.54 -17.26
C LEU A 501 14.65 -30.24 -18.32
N GLN A 502 15.52 -29.27 -18.04
CA GLN A 502 16.70 -28.98 -18.87
C GLN A 502 17.94 -29.59 -18.22
N TYR A 503 18.77 -30.28 -18.99
CA TYR A 503 19.97 -30.93 -18.49
C TYR A 503 21.22 -30.12 -18.85
N GLN A 504 22.09 -29.85 -17.87
CA GLN A 504 23.42 -29.27 -18.08
C GLN A 504 24.51 -30.33 -18.28
#